data_AF-A0A6P0XCQ2-F1
#
_entry.id   AF-A0A6P0XCQ2-F1
#
_cell.length_a   1.000
_cell.length_b   1.000
_cell.length_c   1.000
_cell.angle_alpha   90.00
_cell.angle_beta   90.00
_cell.angle_gamma   90.00
#
_symmetry.space_group_name_H-M   'P 1'
#
loop_
_entity.id
_entity.type
_entity.pdbx_description
1 polymer ?
#
loop_
_entity_poly.entity_id
_entity_poly.type
_entity_poly.pdbx_seq_one_letter_code
_entity_poly.pdbx_strand_id
1 'polypeptide(L)'
;MTISIAHLGPAGTNAETAAVAFTNKLSQLGQKSFLCPYPSIAQTLWAVSQGEVNLAVVPVENSIEGSVTVTLDTLWQLDSLEIQT
;
A
#
# COMPACT_ATOMS: atom_id res chain seq x y z
N MET A 1 11.24 -15.55 -2.59
CA MET A 1 10.15 -15.01 -3.44
C MET A 1 10.30 -13.50 -3.50
N THR A 2 9.84 -12.86 -4.58
CA THR A 2 9.85 -11.40 -4.71
C THR A 2 8.48 -10.88 -4.27
N ILE A 3 8.45 -9.90 -3.38
CA ILE A 3 7.23 -9.32 -2.80
C ILE A 3 6.67 -8.25 -3.75
N SER A 4 5.44 -8.40 -4.21
CA SER A 4 4.72 -7.36 -4.96
C SER A 4 3.99 -6.41 -4.01
N ILE A 5 4.15 -5.10 -4.23
CA ILE A 5 3.62 -4.07 -3.34
C ILE A 5 2.78 -3.07 -4.12
N ALA A 6 1.48 -3.06 -3.87
CA ALA A 6 0.58 -2.09 -4.46
C ALA A 6 0.70 -0.70 -3.78
N HIS A 7 0.57 0.36 -4.56
CA HIS A 7 0.47 1.74 -4.04
C HIS A 7 -0.42 2.60 -4.93
N LEU A 8 -0.81 3.77 -4.43
CA LEU A 8 -1.54 4.77 -5.22
C LEU A 8 -0.60 5.39 -6.26
N GLY A 9 -0.96 5.22 -7.53
CA GLY A 9 -0.35 5.92 -8.67
C GLY A 9 -1.05 7.26 -8.97
N PRO A 10 -0.67 7.96 -10.05
CA PRO A 10 0.44 7.65 -10.98
C PRO A 10 1.81 7.88 -10.32
N ALA A 11 2.88 7.83 -11.11
CA ALA A 11 4.23 8.13 -10.63
C ALA A 11 4.32 9.57 -10.06
N GLY A 12 5.17 9.76 -9.06
CA GLY A 12 5.42 11.04 -8.40
C GLY A 12 4.50 11.35 -7.22
N THR A 13 3.69 10.41 -6.75
CA THR A 13 2.85 10.61 -5.56
C THR A 13 3.63 10.45 -4.25
N ASN A 14 3.13 11.05 -3.17
CA ASN A 14 3.65 10.78 -1.82
C ASN A 14 3.49 9.30 -1.43
N ALA A 15 2.45 8.63 -1.94
CA ALA A 15 2.23 7.20 -1.73
C ALA A 15 3.33 6.37 -2.40
N GLU A 16 3.75 6.71 -3.62
CA GLU A 16 4.89 6.07 -4.27
C GLU A 16 6.18 6.28 -3.48
N THR A 17 6.45 7.50 -3.01
CA THR A 17 7.61 7.79 -2.16
C THR A 17 7.62 6.93 -0.89
N ALA A 18 6.47 6.79 -0.22
CA ALA A 18 6.32 5.92 0.94
C ALA A 18 6.53 4.44 0.60
N ALA A 19 6.01 3.99 -0.55
CA ALA A 19 6.20 2.63 -1.02
C ALA A 19 7.66 2.31 -1.36
N VAL A 20 8.38 3.26 -2.00
CA VAL A 20 9.84 3.16 -2.24
C VAL A 20 10.62 3.11 -0.93
N ALA A 21 10.26 3.91 0.07
CA ALA A 21 10.91 3.85 1.38
C ALA A 21 10.72 2.46 2.03
N PHE A 22 9.53 1.88 1.88
CA PHE A 22 9.22 0.55 2.39
C PHE A 22 9.97 -0.56 1.62
N THR A 23 10.05 -0.51 0.29
CA THR A 23 10.84 -1.49 -0.50
C THR A 23 12.34 -1.44 -0.14
N ASN A 24 12.86 -0.25 0.17
CA ASN A 24 14.22 -0.09 0.67
C ASN A 24 14.42 -0.75 2.04
N LYS A 25 13.47 -0.61 2.97
CA LYS A 25 13.48 -1.31 4.27
C LYS A 25 13.47 -2.83 4.08
N LEU A 26 12.63 -3.36 3.18
CA LEU A 26 12.61 -4.80 2.87
C LEU A 26 13.93 -5.27 2.25
N SER A 27 14.53 -4.47 1.38
CA SER A 27 15.81 -4.78 0.74
C SER A 27 16.95 -4.90 1.76
N GLN A 28 16.96 -4.05 2.80
CA GLN A 28 17.91 -4.14 3.92
C GLN A 28 17.75 -5.45 4.73
N LEU A 29 16.54 -6.03 4.74
CA LEU A 29 16.24 -7.33 5.35
C LEU A 29 16.50 -8.51 4.39
N GLY A 30 17.11 -8.26 3.23
CA GLY A 30 17.41 -9.28 2.22
C GLY A 30 16.18 -9.72 1.39
N GLN A 31 15.06 -9.01 1.49
CA GLN A 31 13.84 -9.32 0.75
C GLN A 31 13.77 -8.51 -0.56
N LYS A 32 13.60 -9.21 -1.68
CA LYS A 32 13.38 -8.57 -2.98
C LYS A 32 11.92 -8.12 -3.09
N SER A 33 11.67 -6.93 -3.59
CA SER A 33 10.32 -6.41 -3.81
C SER A 33 10.23 -5.54 -5.07
N PHE A 34 9.01 -5.33 -5.58
CA PHE A 34 8.73 -4.38 -6.66
C PHE A 34 7.38 -3.70 -6.45
N LEU A 35 7.22 -2.53 -7.06
CA LEU A 35 6.02 -1.69 -6.93
C LEU A 35 5.02 -1.93 -8.06
N CYS A 36 3.74 -1.95 -7.70
CA CYS A 36 2.59 -2.05 -8.60
C CYS A 36 1.71 -0.80 -8.42
N PRO A 37 1.70 0.14 -9.37
CA PRO A 37 0.84 1.32 -9.26
C PRO A 37 -0.62 0.96 -9.55
N TYR A 38 -1.54 1.44 -8.71
CA TYR A 38 -2.99 1.32 -8.90
C TYR A 38 -3.66 2.70 -8.97
N PRO A 39 -4.82 2.83 -9.65
CA PRO A 39 -5.45 4.14 -9.88
C PRO A 39 -6.11 4.76 -8.64
N SER A 40 -6.33 3.99 -7.59
CA SER A 40 -6.99 4.45 -6.36
C SER A 40 -6.55 3.66 -5.13
N ILE A 41 -6.70 4.26 -3.95
CA ILE A 41 -6.42 3.64 -2.65
C ILE A 41 -7.27 2.38 -2.46
N ALA A 42 -8.56 2.44 -2.83
CA ALA A 42 -9.44 1.29 -2.73
C ALA A 42 -8.93 0.12 -3.57
N GLN A 43 -8.53 0.37 -4.83
CA GLN A 43 -7.98 -0.68 -5.69
C GLN A 43 -6.66 -1.25 -5.17
N THR A 44 -5.82 -0.42 -4.56
CA THR A 44 -4.59 -0.88 -3.87
C THR A 44 -4.90 -1.90 -2.78
N LEU A 45 -5.93 -1.67 -1.95
CA LEU A 45 -6.34 -2.59 -0.88
C LEU A 45 -7.05 -3.84 -1.40
N TRP A 46 -7.95 -3.68 -2.37
CA TRP A 46 -8.62 -4.81 -3.03
C TRP A 46 -7.64 -5.76 -3.69
N ALA A 47 -6.58 -5.25 -4.32
CA ALA A 47 -5.56 -6.08 -4.95
C ALA A 47 -4.85 -7.01 -3.94
N VAL A 48 -4.66 -6.58 -2.70
CA VAL A 48 -4.13 -7.45 -1.62
C VAL A 48 -5.18 -8.48 -1.19
N SER A 49 -6.42 -8.04 -0.97
CA SER A 49 -7.51 -8.94 -0.56
C SER A 49 -7.79 -10.05 -1.58
N GLN A 50 -7.63 -9.76 -2.88
CA GLN A 50 -7.78 -10.73 -3.97
C GLN A 50 -6.52 -11.57 -4.24
N GLY A 51 -5.41 -11.32 -3.54
CA GLY A 51 -4.14 -12.02 -3.73
C GLY A 51 -3.41 -11.67 -5.04
N GLU A 52 -3.77 -10.57 -5.71
CA GLU A 52 -3.05 -10.07 -6.89
C GLU A 52 -1.66 -9.54 -6.53
N VAL A 53 -1.54 -8.96 -5.33
CA VAL A 53 -0.28 -8.49 -4.75
C VAL A 53 -0.10 -8.99 -3.32
N ASN A 54 1.14 -8.96 -2.83
CA ASN A 54 1.44 -9.45 -1.49
C ASN A 54 1.15 -8.40 -0.40
N LEU A 55 1.43 -7.12 -0.66
CA LEU A 55 1.28 -6.03 0.30
C LEU A 55 0.75 -4.77 -0.39
N ALA A 56 0.24 -3.83 0.41
CA ALA A 56 -0.18 -2.51 -0.02
C ALA A 56 0.43 -1.43 0.88
N VAL A 57 0.80 -0.30 0.28
CA VAL A 57 1.15 0.93 1.00
C VAL A 57 0.12 1.99 0.66
N VAL A 58 -0.65 2.40 1.66
CA VAL A 58 -1.73 3.39 1.56
C VAL A 58 -1.63 4.42 2.67
N PRO A 59 -2.03 5.68 2.44
CA PRO A 59 -2.03 6.69 3.49
C PRO A 59 -3.17 6.43 4.47
N VAL A 60 -2.89 6.48 5.77
CA VAL A 60 -3.90 6.36 6.83
C VAL A 60 -4.37 7.72 7.36
N GLU A 61 -3.49 8.72 7.34
CA GLU A 61 -3.74 10.06 7.86
C GLU A 61 -2.91 11.11 7.10
N ASN A 62 -3.46 12.32 6.98
CA ASN A 62 -2.79 13.54 6.55
C ASN A 62 -2.82 14.57 7.70
N SER A 63 -1.75 15.33 7.87
CA SER A 63 -1.65 16.36 8.91
C SER A 63 -2.60 17.54 8.72
N ILE A 64 -3.12 17.77 7.51
CA ILE A 64 -4.03 18.88 7.21
C ILE A 64 -5.49 18.43 7.28
N GLU A 65 -5.84 17.34 6.59
CA GLU A 65 -7.22 16.87 6.48
C GLU A 65 -7.59 15.76 7.48
N GLY A 66 -6.63 15.26 8.27
CA GLY A 66 -6.82 14.16 9.21
C GLY A 66 -6.89 12.80 8.53
N SER A 67 -7.69 11.88 9.08
CA SER A 67 -7.77 10.50 8.60
C SER A 67 -8.20 10.39 7.13
N VAL A 68 -7.58 9.48 6.40
CA VAL A 68 -7.95 9.17 5.02
C VAL A 68 -9.12 8.17 5.05
N THR A 69 -10.35 8.69 4.99
CA THR A 69 -11.59 7.91 5.15
C THR A 69 -11.67 6.73 4.20
N VAL A 70 -11.30 6.90 2.93
CA VAL A 70 -11.31 5.81 1.93
C VAL A 70 -10.44 4.62 2.36
N THR A 71 -9.31 4.86 3.04
CA THR A 71 -8.45 3.80 3.57
C THR A 71 -9.16 3.04 4.68
N LEU A 72 -9.74 3.76 5.64
CA LEU A 72 -10.41 3.17 6.79
C LEU A 72 -11.68 2.41 6.39
N ASP A 73 -12.50 3.00 5.53
CA ASP A 73 -13.75 2.39 5.04
C ASP A 73 -13.46 1.13 4.22
N THR A 74 -12.43 1.16 3.37
CA THR A 74 -12.05 -0.01 2.57
C THR A 74 -11.45 -1.11 3.45
N LEU A 75 -10.63 -0.76 4.44
CA LEU A 75 -10.08 -1.73 5.38
C LEU A 75 -11.20 -2.39 6.21
N TRP A 76 -12.20 -1.62 6.64
CA TRP A 76 -13.36 -2.14 7.37
C TRP A 76 -14.22 -3.11 6.53
N GLN A 77 -14.27 -2.92 5.20
CA GLN A 77 -14.99 -3.83 4.30
C GLN A 77 -14.22 -5.14 4.00
N LEU A 78 -12.91 -5.15 4.22
CA LEU A 78 -12.02 -6.25 3.83
C LEU A 78 -11.48 -6.96 5.08
N ASP A 79 -12.31 -7.81 5.68
CA ASP A 79 -12.02 -8.53 6.93
C ASP A 79 -10.75 -9.41 6.91
N SER A 80 -10.21 -9.70 5.73
CA SER A 80 -9.00 -10.51 5.54
C SER A 80 -7.70 -9.72 5.60
N LEU A 81 -7.75 -8.39 5.74
CA LEU A 81 -6.58 -7.53 5.73
C LEU A 81 -6.12 -7.17 7.13
N GLU A 82 -4.80 -7.17 7.32
CA GLU A 82 -4.15 -6.80 8.57
C GLU A 82 -3.08 -5.73 8.34
N ILE A 83 -2.95 -4.80 9.27
CA ILE A 83 -1.90 -3.78 9.24
C ILE A 83 -0.60 -4.39 9.77
N GLN A 84 0.48 -4.27 8.98
CA GLN A 84 1.82 -4.71 9.34
C GLN A 84 2.69 -3.51 9.73
N THR A 85 3.41 -3.58 10.85
CA THR A 85 4.29 -2.50 11.39
C THR A 85 5.77 -2.82 11.24
#